data_AF-A0A5C7V0P7-F1
#
_entry.id   AF-A0A5C7V0P7-F1
#
_cell.length_a   1.000
_cell.length_b   1.000
_cell.length_c   1.000
_cell.angle_alpha   90.00
_cell.angle_beta   90.00
_cell.angle_gamma   90.00
#
_symmetry.space_group_name_H-M   'P 1'
#
loop_
_entity.id
_entity.type
_entity.pdbx_description
1 polymer ?
#
loop_
_entity_poly.entity_id
_entity_poly.type
_entity_poly.pdbx_seq_one_letter_code
_entity_poly.pdbx_strand_id
1 'polypeptide(L)'
;MKAITSFLPHRLQTCFSSGLSSLCLLMVLSGLISACSIGDKIDRVTDTVSDITGDTVTVLDGAIDALDRNSSAWQSVLQQTTDKLTADAQSTIRTEVSDILNRSVAATGTELRCNMDFIGSRVRQALVRIRARLLHQEVPPVEPALCHVVPAAVDMALDAGRRNKLEFFGYDFDTTPIKVTLKEKSHTSNVSSYLDRPTHYHMTLNLGANGVPISSDSDRLTLEWQDRVISSIAVIQPATPICREKIETYSRNTFVTYNPPHTRGDREFAGHGPEVWATARWINEGTHVNVRLWMKAKETRSDWTTAEGERIVSYYTAPSGWRIDSIQGNMESSAHYIDTDHNEDPQGGGPNGPVREFKFRGDHGGDDAGSYTGMDVHFNPLVVKLVEIANCAPASAVKSLELKGLIAPQTIKRMQPMMLKLPRQ
;
A
#
# COMPACT_ATOMS: atom_id res chain seq x y z
N MET A 1 -15.44 11.23 -50.66
CA MET A 1 -16.36 12.05 -51.51
C MET A 1 -17.01 13.12 -50.64
N LYS A 2 -17.31 14.29 -51.24
CA LYS A 2 -18.30 15.35 -50.89
C LYS A 2 -18.93 15.29 -49.48
N ALA A 3 -18.78 16.30 -48.60
CA ALA A 3 -19.31 17.68 -48.70
C ALA A 3 -20.86 17.70 -48.76
N ILE A 4 -21.56 18.42 -47.88
CA ILE A 4 -21.96 19.85 -48.00
C ILE A 4 -22.56 20.27 -46.64
N THR A 5 -22.01 21.23 -45.86
CA THR A 5 -22.17 22.71 -45.92
C THR A 5 -23.62 23.19 -45.91
N SER A 6 -24.05 24.03 -44.94
CA SER A 6 -24.22 25.49 -45.14
C SER A 6 -24.43 26.19 -43.77
N PHE A 7 -23.67 27.24 -43.41
CA PHE A 7 -23.88 28.69 -43.65
C PHE A 7 -25.03 29.34 -42.81
N LEU A 8 -25.06 30.63 -42.46
CA LEU A 8 -24.18 31.82 -42.69
C LEU A 8 -24.14 32.69 -41.36
N PRO A 9 -23.40 33.82 -41.30
CA PRO A 9 -22.80 34.36 -40.05
C PRO A 9 -23.05 35.88 -39.81
N HIS A 10 -22.16 36.53 -39.04
CA HIS A 10 -21.83 37.97 -39.06
C HIS A 10 -22.90 38.95 -38.51
N ARG A 11 -22.60 40.12 -37.94
CA ARG A 11 -21.38 40.95 -37.69
C ARG A 11 -21.69 41.84 -36.44
N LEU A 12 -20.85 42.72 -35.88
CA LEU A 12 -19.53 43.30 -36.20
C LEU A 12 -18.80 43.61 -34.85
N GLN A 13 -17.66 44.31 -34.88
CA GLN A 13 -17.00 44.93 -33.73
C GLN A 13 -17.03 46.47 -33.82
N THR A 14 -16.92 47.08 -32.63
CA THR A 14 -16.43 48.43 -32.28
C THR A 14 -15.49 49.13 -33.28
N CYS A 15 -15.56 50.48 -33.39
CA CYS A 15 -14.49 51.39 -32.95
C CYS A 15 -14.75 52.91 -33.19
N PHE A 16 -14.39 53.71 -32.17
CA PHE A 16 -13.73 55.04 -32.19
C PHE A 16 -14.23 56.28 -33.00
N SER A 17 -14.36 57.37 -32.22
CA SER A 17 -13.69 58.69 -32.38
C SER A 17 -14.53 59.96 -32.67
N SER A 18 -14.39 60.90 -31.72
CA SER A 18 -14.29 62.37 -31.84
C SER A 18 -14.94 63.13 -33.01
N GLY A 19 -15.80 64.10 -32.66
CA GLY A 19 -16.17 65.24 -33.49
C GLY A 19 -16.36 66.49 -32.62
N LEU A 20 -15.60 67.56 -32.90
CA LEU A 20 -15.61 68.83 -32.16
C LEU A 20 -16.68 69.80 -32.69
N SER A 21 -16.95 70.85 -31.89
CA SER A 21 -17.44 72.18 -32.32
C SER A 21 -18.94 72.36 -32.65
N SER A 22 -19.63 73.19 -31.86
CA SER A 22 -20.03 74.51 -32.35
C SER A 22 -20.23 75.53 -31.21
N LEU A 23 -20.11 76.81 -31.55
CA LEU A 23 -20.11 77.97 -30.64
C LEU A 23 -21.48 78.69 -30.64
N CYS A 24 -21.57 79.83 -29.94
CA CYS A 24 -22.67 80.82 -29.92
C CYS A 24 -23.90 80.48 -29.04
N LEU A 25 -24.54 81.44 -28.35
CA LEU A 25 -24.18 82.81 -27.93
C LEU A 25 -25.21 83.27 -26.86
N LEU A 26 -24.84 84.20 -25.97
CA LEU A 26 -25.65 85.18 -25.18
C LEU A 26 -27.21 85.03 -25.16
N MET A 27 -27.94 85.25 -24.06
CA MET A 27 -27.75 86.35 -23.11
C MET A 27 -28.56 86.18 -21.79
N VAL A 28 -27.98 86.75 -20.74
CA VAL A 28 -28.55 87.18 -19.44
C VAL A 28 -30.08 87.38 -19.35
N LEU A 29 -30.74 86.74 -18.38
CA LEU A 29 -31.68 87.43 -17.49
C LEU A 29 -31.72 86.80 -16.08
N SER A 30 -31.68 87.64 -15.06
CA SER A 30 -31.51 87.27 -13.65
C SER A 30 -32.83 86.92 -12.95
N GLY A 31 -32.84 85.80 -12.23
CA GLY A 31 -33.91 85.40 -11.30
C GLY A 31 -33.30 84.87 -9.99
N LEU A 32 -33.43 85.65 -8.91
CA LEU A 32 -32.84 85.36 -7.61
C LEU A 32 -33.51 84.14 -6.94
N ILE A 33 -32.81 83.02 -6.85
CA ILE A 33 -33.06 81.99 -5.84
C ILE A 33 -31.74 81.68 -5.13
N SER A 34 -31.73 81.90 -3.81
CA SER A 34 -30.59 81.62 -2.94
C SER A 34 -30.29 80.12 -2.89
N ALA A 35 -29.11 79.73 -3.37
CA ALA A 35 -28.61 78.35 -3.30
C ALA A 35 -27.11 78.30 -2.92
N CYS A 36 -26.75 78.99 -1.83
CA CYS A 36 -25.51 78.66 -1.13
C CYS A 36 -25.59 77.24 -0.54
N SER A 37 -24.45 76.54 -0.44
CA SER A 37 -24.27 75.36 0.42
C SER A 37 -25.05 74.08 0.04
N ILE A 38 -25.01 73.65 -1.23
CA ILE A 38 -25.27 72.24 -1.59
C ILE A 38 -24.03 71.56 -2.22
N GLY A 39 -23.31 72.21 -3.13
CA GLY A 39 -22.04 71.69 -3.69
C GLY A 39 -21.01 71.33 -2.61
N ASP A 40 -20.53 72.32 -1.84
CA ASP A 40 -19.60 72.12 -0.72
C ASP A 40 -20.06 71.10 0.34
N LYS A 41 -21.37 70.79 0.41
CA LYS A 41 -21.91 69.77 1.32
C LYS A 41 -21.91 68.38 0.70
N ILE A 42 -22.16 68.25 -0.61
CA ILE A 42 -22.07 66.97 -1.31
C ILE A 42 -20.61 66.55 -1.45
N ASP A 43 -19.71 67.49 -1.79
CA ASP A 43 -18.27 67.20 -1.89
C ASP A 43 -17.71 66.83 -0.52
N ARG A 44 -17.97 67.61 0.54
CA ARG A 44 -17.60 67.23 1.92
C ARG A 44 -18.18 65.89 2.37
N VAL A 45 -19.42 65.57 2.03
CA VAL A 45 -20.02 64.26 2.42
C VAL A 45 -19.36 63.12 1.64
N THR A 46 -19.00 63.34 0.37
CA THR A 46 -18.32 62.33 -0.46
C THR A 46 -16.90 62.11 0.02
N ASP A 47 -16.16 63.19 0.32
CA ASP A 47 -14.83 63.13 0.94
C ASP A 47 -14.89 62.44 2.31
N THR A 48 -15.82 62.83 3.19
CA THR A 48 -15.98 62.22 4.53
C THR A 48 -16.32 60.73 4.45
N VAL A 49 -17.15 60.30 3.50
CA VAL A 49 -17.49 58.88 3.29
C VAL A 49 -16.31 58.10 2.71
N SER A 50 -15.51 58.73 1.83
CA SER A 50 -14.25 58.17 1.32
C SER A 50 -13.23 57.98 2.45
N ASP A 51 -13.05 59.00 3.29
CA ASP A 51 -12.12 59.00 4.43
C ASP A 51 -12.52 57.93 5.47
N ILE A 52 -13.80 57.86 5.87
CA ILE A 52 -14.30 56.81 6.80
C ILE A 52 -14.05 55.40 6.25
N THR A 53 -14.18 55.22 4.93
CA THR A 53 -13.92 53.92 4.28
C THR A 53 -12.42 53.61 4.26
N GLY A 54 -11.57 54.61 3.97
CA GLY A 54 -10.11 54.50 4.02
C GLY A 54 -9.58 54.17 5.41
N ASP A 55 -10.08 54.86 6.44
CA ASP A 55 -9.74 54.60 7.85
C ASP A 55 -10.17 53.20 8.28
N THR A 56 -11.39 52.79 7.94
CA THR A 56 -11.91 51.44 8.25
C THR A 56 -11.05 50.35 7.60
N VAL A 57 -10.68 50.52 6.33
CA VAL A 57 -9.81 49.58 5.61
C VAL A 57 -8.40 49.56 6.21
N THR A 58 -7.85 50.70 6.61
CA THR A 58 -6.54 50.80 7.28
C THR A 58 -6.53 50.07 8.63
N VAL A 59 -7.61 50.16 9.41
CA VAL A 59 -7.77 49.41 10.67
C VAL A 59 -7.84 47.89 10.42
N LEU A 60 -8.57 47.46 9.38
CA LEU A 60 -8.66 46.04 9.01
C LEU A 60 -7.32 45.50 8.48
N ASP A 61 -6.60 46.25 7.66
CA ASP A 61 -5.27 45.86 7.16
C ASP A 61 -4.26 45.73 8.30
N GLY A 62 -4.24 46.68 9.24
CA GLY A 62 -3.41 46.58 10.44
C GLY A 62 -3.73 45.35 11.31
N ALA A 63 -4.99 44.90 11.33
CA ALA A 63 -5.41 43.69 12.04
C ALA A 63 -5.00 42.40 11.30
N ILE A 64 -5.13 42.37 9.97
CA ILE A 64 -4.68 41.27 9.11
C ILE A 64 -3.16 41.09 9.24
N ASP A 65 -2.39 42.18 9.13
CA ASP A 65 -0.93 42.18 9.29
C ASP A 65 -0.47 41.79 10.72
N ALA A 66 -1.29 42.04 11.74
CA ALA A 66 -1.01 41.61 13.11
C ALA A 66 -1.20 40.09 13.25
N LEU A 67 -2.24 39.53 12.63
CA LEU A 67 -2.52 38.08 12.62
C LEU A 67 -1.50 37.30 11.79
N ASP A 68 -1.03 37.85 10.66
CA ASP A 68 0.05 37.24 9.86
C ASP A 68 1.39 37.21 10.60
N ARG A 69 1.62 38.15 11.55
CA ARG A 69 2.82 38.16 12.40
C ARG A 69 2.68 37.32 13.67
N ASN A 70 1.47 37.22 14.23
CA ASN A 70 1.21 36.42 15.43
C ASN A 70 -0.27 35.99 15.53
N SER A 71 -0.58 34.85 14.90
CA SER A 71 -1.89 34.19 14.92
C SER A 71 -2.40 33.89 16.33
N SER A 72 -1.52 33.59 17.30
CA SER A 72 -1.90 33.30 18.69
C SER A 72 -2.51 34.50 19.42
N ALA A 73 -2.23 35.73 18.98
CA ALA A 73 -2.72 36.97 19.59
C ALA A 73 -4.15 37.38 19.18
N TRP A 74 -4.84 36.53 18.40
CA TRP A 74 -6.09 36.86 17.69
C TRP A 74 -7.17 37.56 18.54
N GLN A 75 -7.37 37.13 19.78
CA GLN A 75 -8.38 37.71 20.67
C GLN A 75 -8.07 39.18 20.98
N SER A 76 -6.80 39.48 21.29
CA SER A 76 -6.33 40.84 21.55
C SER A 76 -6.35 41.72 20.29
N VAL A 77 -6.06 41.13 19.12
CA VAL A 77 -6.13 41.84 17.83
C VAL A 77 -7.59 42.20 17.52
N LEU A 78 -8.55 41.29 17.67
CA LEU A 78 -9.98 41.58 17.45
C LEU A 78 -10.53 42.62 18.41
N GLN A 79 -10.15 42.58 19.69
CA GLN A 79 -10.52 43.59 20.68
C GLN A 79 -9.99 44.96 20.26
N GLN A 80 -8.68 45.08 19.99
CA GLN A 80 -8.08 46.34 19.50
C GLN A 80 -8.66 46.82 18.16
N THR A 81 -9.06 45.91 17.28
CA THR A 81 -9.74 46.25 16.02
C THR A 81 -11.11 46.87 16.30
N THR A 82 -11.88 46.26 17.20
CA THR A 82 -13.20 46.74 17.62
C THR A 82 -13.13 48.10 18.31
N ASP A 83 -12.07 48.36 19.07
CA ASP A 83 -11.82 49.64 19.76
C ASP A 83 -11.35 50.75 18.80
N LYS A 84 -10.61 50.40 17.75
CA LYS A 84 -10.10 51.35 16.74
C LYS A 84 -11.11 51.72 15.65
N LEU A 85 -12.14 50.89 15.43
CA LEU A 85 -13.28 51.26 14.60
C LEU A 85 -14.05 52.40 15.27
N THR A 86 -13.99 53.59 14.68
CA THR A 86 -14.59 54.83 15.18
C THR A 86 -16.12 54.74 15.28
N ALA A 87 -16.75 55.69 15.98
CA ALA A 87 -18.20 55.73 16.10
C ALA A 87 -18.93 55.91 14.75
N ASP A 88 -18.26 56.52 13.77
CA ASP A 88 -18.79 56.74 12.41
C ASP A 88 -18.46 55.61 11.43
N ALA A 89 -17.56 54.68 11.79
CA ALA A 89 -17.39 53.44 11.06
C ALA A 89 -18.70 52.63 11.16
N GLN A 90 -19.32 52.30 10.01
CA GLN A 90 -20.68 51.78 9.97
C GLN A 90 -20.89 50.64 10.98
N SER A 91 -21.91 50.79 11.83
CA SER A 91 -22.23 49.87 12.94
C SER A 91 -22.34 48.40 12.51
N THR A 92 -22.70 48.16 11.25
CA THR A 92 -22.63 46.89 10.53
C THR A 92 -21.26 46.21 10.65
N ILE A 93 -20.15 46.91 10.40
CA ILE A 93 -18.79 46.34 10.41
C ILE A 93 -18.34 46.02 11.83
N ARG A 94 -18.64 46.90 12.80
CA ARG A 94 -18.39 46.64 14.23
C ARG A 94 -19.18 45.41 14.70
N THR A 95 -20.41 45.23 14.22
CA THR A 95 -21.21 44.03 14.46
C THR A 95 -20.58 42.79 13.82
N GLU A 96 -20.17 42.82 12.54
CA GLU A 96 -19.52 41.67 11.87
C GLU A 96 -18.22 41.24 12.58
N VAL A 97 -17.37 42.19 13.02
CA VAL A 97 -16.15 41.91 13.79
C VAL A 97 -16.46 41.34 15.18
N SER A 98 -17.49 41.86 15.85
CA SER A 98 -17.95 41.34 17.15
C SER A 98 -18.54 39.93 17.03
N ASP A 99 -19.25 39.65 15.94
CA ASP A 99 -19.77 38.31 15.63
C ASP A 99 -18.66 37.30 15.35
N ILE A 100 -17.57 37.70 14.67
CA ILE A 100 -16.38 36.87 14.50
C ILE A 100 -15.77 36.54 15.87
N LEU A 101 -15.61 37.53 16.75
CA LEU A 101 -15.08 37.33 18.10
C LEU A 101 -15.95 36.33 18.90
N ASN A 102 -17.27 36.55 18.93
CA ASN A 102 -18.21 35.70 19.65
C ASN A 102 -18.27 34.27 19.11
N ARG A 103 -18.29 34.09 17.78
CA ARG A 103 -18.29 32.76 17.15
C ARG A 103 -16.96 32.01 17.36
N SER A 104 -15.84 32.72 17.30
CA SER A 104 -14.50 32.14 17.56
C SER A 104 -14.34 31.68 19.01
N VAL A 105 -14.93 32.40 19.97
CA VAL A 105 -14.99 31.97 21.38
C VAL A 105 -15.94 30.78 21.57
N ALA A 106 -17.11 30.79 20.92
CA ALA A 106 -18.13 29.74 21.06
C ALA A 106 -17.72 28.38 20.45
N ALA A 107 -16.79 28.37 19.49
CA ALA A 107 -16.38 27.14 18.79
C ALA A 107 -15.45 26.21 19.62
N THR A 108 -14.99 26.68 20.78
CA THR A 108 -14.02 25.99 21.68
C THR A 108 -14.44 24.61 22.22
N GLY A 109 -15.69 24.16 22.01
CA GLY A 109 -16.16 22.85 22.46
C GLY A 109 -15.59 21.66 21.67
N THR A 110 -15.66 21.73 20.34
CA THR A 110 -15.21 20.64 19.44
C THR A 110 -13.85 20.94 18.79
N GLU A 111 -13.49 22.22 18.69
CA GLU A 111 -12.26 22.70 18.04
C GLU A 111 -11.01 22.64 18.93
N LEU A 112 -11.09 22.16 20.18
CA LEU A 112 -9.97 22.01 21.12
C LEU A 112 -8.80 21.12 20.62
N ARG A 113 -8.92 20.53 19.43
CA ARG A 113 -7.92 19.73 18.72
C ARG A 113 -7.22 20.49 17.58
N CYS A 114 -7.68 21.70 17.28
CA CYS A 114 -7.04 22.68 16.41
C CYS A 114 -6.18 23.61 17.29
N ASN A 115 -4.91 23.80 16.97
CA ASN A 115 -4.05 24.72 17.74
C ASN A 115 -4.55 26.18 17.61
N MET A 116 -4.18 27.05 18.56
CA MET A 116 -4.57 28.47 18.59
C MET A 116 -4.30 29.22 17.27
N ASP A 117 -3.29 28.81 16.50
CA ASP A 117 -2.96 29.38 15.20
C ASP A 117 -4.07 29.23 14.16
N PHE A 118 -4.87 28.16 14.24
CA PHE A 118 -6.01 27.94 13.36
C PHE A 118 -7.16 28.91 13.63
N ILE A 119 -7.36 29.34 14.89
CA ILE A 119 -8.35 30.39 15.19
C ILE A 119 -7.85 31.72 14.60
N GLY A 120 -6.55 32.01 14.75
CA GLY A 120 -5.92 33.17 14.11
C GLY A 120 -6.09 33.21 12.59
N SER A 121 -5.88 32.07 11.89
CA SER A 121 -6.08 31.99 10.44
C SER A 121 -7.55 32.21 10.02
N ARG A 122 -8.50 31.64 10.77
CA ARG A 122 -9.95 31.79 10.52
C ARG A 122 -10.42 33.23 10.73
N VAL A 123 -9.98 33.86 11.82
CA VAL A 123 -10.23 35.27 12.13
C VAL A 123 -9.67 36.16 11.03
N ARG A 124 -8.41 35.94 10.62
CA ARG A 124 -7.76 36.67 9.52
C ARG A 124 -8.56 36.55 8.23
N GLN A 125 -8.95 35.34 7.85
CA GLN A 125 -9.74 35.08 6.64
C GLN A 125 -11.11 35.79 6.68
N ALA A 126 -11.75 35.83 7.85
CA ALA A 126 -13.00 36.57 8.03
C ALA A 126 -12.79 38.10 7.85
N LEU A 127 -11.73 38.68 8.44
CA LEU A 127 -11.37 40.10 8.26
C LEU A 127 -11.05 40.44 6.79
N VAL A 128 -10.28 39.59 6.10
CA VAL A 128 -10.00 39.74 4.65
C VAL A 128 -11.30 39.77 3.83
N ARG A 129 -12.30 38.95 4.19
CA ARG A 129 -13.60 38.92 3.50
C ARG A 129 -14.47 40.15 3.82
N ILE A 130 -14.44 40.66 5.05
CA ILE A 130 -15.07 41.94 5.42
C ILE A 130 -14.46 43.08 4.60
N ARG A 131 -13.13 43.17 4.55
CA ARG A 131 -12.39 44.16 3.76
C ARG A 131 -12.76 44.10 2.27
N ALA A 132 -12.83 42.90 1.70
CA ALA A 132 -13.20 42.73 0.29
C ALA A 132 -14.63 43.25 0.01
N ARG A 133 -15.61 42.98 0.90
CA ARG A 133 -16.97 43.51 0.78
C ARG A 133 -17.00 45.04 0.84
N LEU A 134 -16.26 45.63 1.79
CA LEU A 134 -16.15 47.08 1.96
C LEU A 134 -15.57 47.79 0.73
N LEU A 135 -14.58 47.16 0.08
CA LEU A 135 -13.96 47.68 -1.14
C LEU A 135 -14.72 47.31 -2.43
N HIS A 136 -15.89 46.67 -2.33
CA HIS A 136 -16.65 46.10 -3.45
C HIS A 136 -15.81 45.18 -4.36
N GLN A 137 -14.84 44.48 -3.77
CA GLN A 137 -13.96 43.52 -4.44
C GLN A 137 -14.59 42.11 -4.42
N GLU A 138 -14.07 41.23 -5.28
CA GLU A 138 -14.42 39.81 -5.23
C GLU A 138 -14.05 39.23 -3.85
N VAL A 139 -15.04 38.66 -3.17
CA VAL A 139 -14.86 38.13 -1.80
C VAL A 139 -14.14 36.79 -1.87
N PRO A 140 -12.95 36.64 -1.25
CA PRO A 140 -12.21 35.38 -1.32
C PRO A 140 -13.01 34.18 -0.79
N PRO A 141 -12.85 33.00 -1.41
CA PRO A 141 -13.51 31.78 -0.96
C PRO A 141 -12.95 31.30 0.39
N VAL A 142 -13.74 30.49 1.09
CA VAL A 142 -13.35 29.95 2.39
C VAL A 142 -12.49 28.71 2.19
N GLU A 143 -11.21 28.81 2.50
CA GLU A 143 -10.33 27.66 2.67
C GLU A 143 -10.77 26.82 3.87
N PRO A 144 -11.13 25.54 3.69
CA PRO A 144 -11.43 24.64 4.79
C PRO A 144 -10.15 24.20 5.47
N ALA A 145 -10.08 24.32 6.79
CA ALA A 145 -8.94 23.85 7.57
C ALA A 145 -9.13 22.42 8.06
N LEU A 146 -8.05 21.64 8.05
CA LEU A 146 -7.99 20.31 8.63
C LEU A 146 -7.08 20.34 9.86
N CYS A 147 -7.60 19.89 11.00
CA CYS A 147 -6.86 19.85 12.26
C CYS A 147 -6.28 18.45 12.54
N HIS A 148 -7.07 17.39 12.35
CA HIS A 148 -6.61 16.01 12.52
C HIS A 148 -7.37 15.00 11.66
N VAL A 149 -6.71 13.88 11.35
CA VAL A 149 -7.29 12.72 10.66
C VAL A 149 -7.15 11.48 11.55
N VAL A 150 -8.20 10.66 11.62
CA VAL A 150 -8.22 9.42 12.41
C VAL A 150 -8.59 8.23 11.50
N PRO A 151 -7.74 7.19 11.39
CA PRO A 151 -6.31 7.18 11.74
C PRO A 151 -5.48 8.16 10.88
N ALA A 152 -4.28 8.52 11.36
CA ALA A 152 -3.36 9.41 10.62
C ALA A 152 -2.71 8.77 9.37
N ALA A 153 -2.85 7.45 9.21
CA ALA A 153 -2.40 6.68 8.04
C ALA A 153 -3.26 5.42 7.88
N VAL A 154 -3.33 4.89 6.66
CA VAL A 154 -4.01 3.62 6.35
C VAL A 154 -2.98 2.50 6.38
N ASP A 155 -2.93 1.72 7.46
CA ASP A 155 -2.00 0.58 7.59
C ASP A 155 -2.58 -0.69 6.97
N MET A 156 -2.11 -1.03 5.77
CA MET A 156 -2.55 -2.17 4.98
C MET A 156 -2.25 -3.52 5.64
N ALA A 157 -1.40 -3.58 6.68
CA ALA A 157 -1.14 -4.79 7.46
C ALA A 157 -2.27 -5.11 8.47
N LEU A 158 -3.20 -4.19 8.73
CA LEU A 158 -4.38 -4.44 9.55
C LEU A 158 -5.47 -5.19 8.78
N ASP A 159 -6.29 -5.99 9.46
CA ASP A 159 -7.47 -6.62 8.86
C ASP A 159 -8.40 -5.59 8.20
N ALA A 160 -9.04 -5.95 7.08
CA ALA A 160 -9.89 -5.02 6.33
C ALA A 160 -11.00 -4.39 7.21
N GLY A 161 -11.63 -5.19 8.08
CA GLY A 161 -12.64 -4.73 9.04
C GLY A 161 -12.14 -3.74 10.10
N ARG A 162 -10.84 -3.45 10.17
CA ARG A 162 -10.21 -2.42 11.02
C ARG A 162 -9.80 -1.17 10.24
N ARG A 163 -10.05 -1.13 8.93
CA ARG A 163 -9.71 -0.04 8.00
C ARG A 163 -10.95 0.55 7.31
N ASN A 164 -12.10 0.57 7.97
CA ASN A 164 -13.39 0.88 7.30
C ASN A 164 -13.60 2.36 6.95
N LYS A 165 -12.87 3.30 7.58
CA LYS A 165 -13.03 4.74 7.35
C LYS A 165 -11.79 5.55 7.73
N LEU A 166 -11.69 6.76 7.16
CA LEU A 166 -10.91 7.87 7.69
C LEU A 166 -11.87 8.97 8.14
N GLU A 167 -11.65 9.52 9.33
CA GLU A 167 -12.43 10.62 9.89
C GLU A 167 -11.59 11.90 9.90
N PHE A 168 -12.10 12.96 9.29
CA PHE A 168 -11.46 14.25 9.15
C PHE A 168 -12.18 15.25 10.04
N PHE A 169 -11.42 15.99 10.82
CA PHE A 169 -11.94 16.98 11.75
C PHE A 169 -11.26 18.32 11.52
N GLY A 170 -12.05 19.38 11.50
CA GLY A 170 -11.63 20.70 11.08
C GLY A 170 -12.83 21.64 11.04
N TYR A 171 -12.87 22.57 10.09
CA TYR A 171 -14.00 23.50 9.93
C TYR A 171 -14.20 23.91 8.47
N ASP A 172 -15.35 24.55 8.19
CA ASP A 172 -15.77 25.04 6.88
C ASP A 172 -15.93 23.96 5.78
N PHE A 173 -16.04 22.67 6.18
CA PHE A 173 -16.16 21.51 5.28
C PHE A 173 -17.46 21.42 4.47
N ASP A 174 -18.51 22.11 4.90
CA ASP A 174 -19.80 22.21 4.20
C ASP A 174 -19.87 23.44 3.26
N THR A 175 -18.92 24.37 3.35
CA THR A 175 -18.94 25.64 2.61
C THR A 175 -18.27 25.58 1.24
N THR A 176 -17.38 24.61 1.00
CA THR A 176 -16.62 24.49 -0.25
C THR A 176 -16.42 23.05 -0.73
N PRO A 177 -16.25 22.83 -2.05
CA PRO A 177 -15.98 21.50 -2.59
C PRO A 177 -14.55 21.04 -2.27
N ILE A 178 -14.44 20.05 -1.38
CA ILE A 178 -13.18 19.35 -1.10
C ILE A 178 -13.08 18.10 -1.98
N LYS A 179 -12.00 17.96 -2.73
CA LYS A 179 -11.69 16.83 -3.60
C LYS A 179 -10.77 15.86 -2.85
N VAL A 180 -10.99 14.57 -3.02
CA VAL A 180 -10.12 13.51 -2.49
C VAL A 180 -9.57 12.72 -3.67
N THR A 181 -8.26 12.52 -3.68
CA THR A 181 -7.55 11.73 -4.69
C THR A 181 -6.80 10.57 -4.04
N LEU A 182 -6.85 9.41 -4.68
CA LEU A 182 -6.01 8.27 -4.36
C LEU A 182 -4.83 8.27 -5.34
N LYS A 183 -3.62 8.39 -4.81
CA LYS A 183 -2.38 8.28 -5.58
C LYS A 183 -1.86 6.86 -5.50
N GLU A 184 -1.67 6.25 -6.66
CA GLU A 184 -1.07 4.94 -6.85
C GLU A 184 0.23 5.06 -7.67
N LYS A 185 1.05 4.00 -7.69
CA LYS A 185 2.37 4.02 -8.34
C LYS A 185 2.38 4.49 -9.79
N SER A 186 1.30 4.20 -10.53
CA SER A 186 1.17 4.45 -11.97
C SER A 186 0.20 5.57 -12.35
N HIS A 187 -0.72 5.94 -11.47
CA HIS A 187 -1.78 6.90 -11.78
C HIS A 187 -2.40 7.52 -10.52
N THR A 188 -3.28 8.50 -10.70
CA THR A 188 -4.05 9.12 -9.63
C THR A 188 -5.53 9.08 -10.00
N SER A 189 -6.39 8.62 -9.09
CA SER A 189 -7.83 8.55 -9.27
C SER A 189 -8.56 9.52 -8.34
N ASN A 190 -9.69 10.08 -8.81
CA ASN A 190 -10.56 10.90 -7.98
C ASN A 190 -11.54 9.99 -7.23
N VAL A 191 -11.52 10.06 -5.89
CA VAL A 191 -12.27 9.20 -4.99
C VAL A 191 -13.22 9.99 -4.09
N SER A 192 -13.51 11.24 -4.47
CA SER A 192 -14.40 12.16 -3.75
C SER A 192 -15.83 11.64 -3.58
N SER A 193 -16.28 10.71 -4.43
CA SER A 193 -17.60 10.05 -4.32
C SER A 193 -17.78 9.21 -3.06
N TYR A 194 -16.69 8.87 -2.37
CA TYR A 194 -16.70 8.10 -1.11
C TYR A 194 -16.57 9.00 0.14
N LEU A 195 -16.51 10.32 -0.04
CA LEU A 195 -16.40 11.30 1.03
C LEU A 195 -17.80 11.79 1.43
N ASP A 196 -18.20 11.46 2.66
CA ASP A 196 -19.39 12.02 3.32
C ASP A 196 -19.01 13.27 4.14
N ARG A 197 -19.94 14.24 4.22
CA ARG A 197 -19.76 15.52 4.92
C ARG A 197 -20.95 15.79 5.86
N PRO A 198 -21.08 15.04 6.97
CA PRO A 198 -22.25 15.12 7.84
C PRO A 198 -22.36 16.44 8.61
N THR A 199 -21.27 17.19 8.81
CA THR A 199 -21.31 18.50 9.46
C THR A 199 -20.21 19.44 8.94
N HIS A 200 -20.36 20.74 9.22
CA HIS A 200 -19.33 21.77 9.05
C HIS A 200 -17.94 21.41 9.61
N TYR A 201 -17.88 20.58 10.67
CA TYR A 201 -16.66 20.28 11.43
C TYR A 201 -16.12 18.85 11.21
N HIS A 202 -16.84 17.99 10.48
CA HIS A 202 -16.51 16.57 10.34
C HIS A 202 -16.84 16.03 8.95
N MET A 203 -15.88 15.31 8.35
CA MET A 203 -16.08 14.49 7.15
C MET A 203 -15.63 13.05 7.41
N THR A 204 -16.16 12.10 6.63
CA THR A 204 -15.75 10.70 6.68
C THR A 204 -15.54 10.16 5.27
N LEU A 205 -14.36 9.60 5.00
CA LEU A 205 -14.08 8.87 3.77
C LEU A 205 -14.29 7.37 4.03
N ASN A 206 -15.22 6.76 3.29
CA ASN A 206 -15.49 5.33 3.40
C ASN A 206 -14.34 4.51 2.77
N LEU A 207 -13.76 3.61 3.54
CA LEU A 207 -12.72 2.66 3.12
C LEU A 207 -13.17 1.18 3.27
N GLY A 208 -14.45 0.95 3.58
CA GLY A 208 -15.04 -0.38 3.71
C GLY A 208 -15.28 -1.07 2.37
N ALA A 209 -16.06 -2.16 2.37
CA ALA A 209 -16.28 -3.01 1.19
C ALA A 209 -16.88 -2.31 -0.04
N ASN A 210 -17.57 -1.17 0.16
CA ASN A 210 -18.12 -0.31 -0.88
C ASN A 210 -17.46 1.09 -0.89
N GLY A 211 -16.30 1.23 -0.28
CA GLY A 211 -15.53 2.46 -0.16
C GLY A 211 -14.46 2.63 -1.25
N VAL A 212 -13.45 3.45 -0.95
CA VAL A 212 -12.29 3.65 -1.81
C VAL A 212 -11.51 2.33 -2.00
N PRO A 213 -11.18 1.91 -3.24
CA PRO A 213 -10.48 0.66 -3.51
C PRO A 213 -8.97 0.76 -3.22
N ILE A 214 -8.58 0.70 -1.94
CA ILE A 214 -7.16 0.74 -1.55
C ILE A 214 -6.47 -0.62 -1.86
N SER A 215 -5.36 -0.56 -2.59
CA SER A 215 -4.65 -1.71 -3.17
C SER A 215 -3.19 -1.81 -2.68
N SER A 216 -2.45 -2.82 -3.16
CA SER A 216 -0.98 -2.91 -2.98
C SER A 216 -0.16 -1.89 -3.78
N ASP A 217 -0.82 -1.14 -4.67
CA ASP A 217 -0.24 -0.08 -5.49
C ASP A 217 -0.61 1.33 -5.03
N SER A 218 -1.48 1.44 -4.03
CA SER A 218 -1.86 2.70 -3.37
C SER A 218 -0.74 3.23 -2.46
N ASP A 219 -0.33 4.50 -2.66
CA ASP A 219 0.75 5.13 -1.89
C ASP A 219 0.22 6.13 -0.84
N ARG A 220 -0.82 6.91 -1.19
CA ARG A 220 -1.42 7.92 -0.31
C ARG A 220 -2.80 8.37 -0.80
N LEU A 221 -3.59 8.88 0.15
CA LEU A 221 -4.77 9.70 -0.13
C LEU A 221 -4.41 11.18 0.07
N THR A 222 -4.91 12.04 -0.80
CA THR A 222 -4.70 13.49 -0.73
C THR A 222 -6.03 14.23 -0.71
N LEU A 223 -6.16 15.23 0.16
CA LEU A 223 -7.28 16.17 0.17
C LEU A 223 -6.83 17.43 -0.55
N GLU A 224 -7.64 17.87 -1.49
CA GLU A 224 -7.38 19.00 -2.38
C GLU A 224 -8.52 20.03 -2.27
N TRP A 225 -8.15 21.30 -2.17
CA TRP A 225 -9.05 22.45 -2.26
C TRP A 225 -8.47 23.45 -3.26
N GLN A 226 -9.27 23.89 -4.23
CA GLN A 226 -8.83 24.69 -5.38
C GLN A 226 -7.56 24.12 -6.05
N ASP A 227 -7.54 22.80 -6.27
CA ASP A 227 -6.42 22.00 -6.81
C ASP A 227 -5.08 22.11 -6.03
N ARG A 228 -5.09 22.71 -4.83
CA ARG A 228 -3.98 22.67 -3.87
C ARG A 228 -4.20 21.56 -2.85
N VAL A 229 -3.17 20.74 -2.63
CA VAL A 229 -3.18 19.73 -1.57
C VAL A 229 -3.16 20.42 -0.20
N ILE A 230 -4.21 20.19 0.60
CA ILE A 230 -4.34 20.65 1.99
C ILE A 230 -4.04 19.55 3.01
N SER A 231 -4.03 18.27 2.60
CA SER A 231 -3.60 17.15 3.44
C SER A 231 -3.17 15.93 2.64
N SER A 232 -2.30 15.10 3.23
CA SER A 232 -1.74 13.87 2.64
C SER A 232 -1.68 12.77 3.70
N ILE A 233 -2.44 11.69 3.50
CA ILE A 233 -2.57 10.54 4.39
C ILE A 233 -1.85 9.36 3.75
N ALA A 234 -0.81 8.85 4.39
CA ALA A 234 -0.03 7.74 3.85
C ALA A 234 -0.81 6.42 3.83
N VAL A 235 -0.65 5.63 2.77
CA VAL A 235 -1.03 4.21 2.75
C VAL A 235 0.24 3.41 3.04
N ILE A 236 0.30 2.80 4.23
CA ILE A 236 1.46 2.02 4.66
C ILE A 236 1.26 0.59 4.14
N GLN A 237 2.04 0.21 3.14
CA GLN A 237 1.98 -1.14 2.57
C GLN A 237 2.53 -2.21 3.52
N PRO A 238 2.04 -3.47 3.46
CA PRO A 238 2.57 -4.55 4.27
C PRO A 238 4.01 -4.83 3.83
N ALA A 239 4.92 -5.02 4.78
CA ALA A 239 6.24 -5.55 4.44
C ALA A 239 6.12 -7.00 3.95
N THR A 240 7.14 -7.45 3.22
CA THR A 240 7.28 -8.78 2.62
C THR A 240 6.62 -9.89 3.48
N PRO A 241 5.54 -10.53 3.00
CA PRO A 241 4.80 -11.54 3.76
C PRO A 241 5.66 -12.77 4.06
N ILE A 242 5.25 -13.58 5.03
CA ILE A 242 5.89 -14.87 5.27
C ILE A 242 5.51 -15.83 4.14
N CYS A 243 6.49 -16.58 3.61
CA CYS A 243 6.25 -17.56 2.55
C CYS A 243 5.27 -18.64 3.02
N ARG A 244 4.35 -19.03 2.14
CA ARG A 244 3.46 -20.16 2.41
C ARG A 244 4.28 -21.45 2.50
N GLU A 245 3.87 -22.34 3.39
CA GLU A 245 4.42 -23.68 3.54
C GLU A 245 3.29 -24.72 3.41
N LYS A 246 3.58 -25.86 2.77
CA LYS A 246 2.68 -27.01 2.70
C LYS A 246 3.45 -28.32 2.82
N ILE A 247 2.78 -29.36 3.29
CA ILE A 247 3.26 -30.74 3.20
C ILE A 247 2.59 -31.36 1.97
N GLU A 248 3.36 -32.07 1.16
CA GLU A 248 2.88 -32.79 -0.02
C GLU A 248 3.40 -34.22 0.01
N THR A 249 2.50 -35.18 -0.19
CA THR A 249 2.82 -36.61 -0.26
C THR A 249 2.76 -37.06 -1.71
N TYR A 250 3.89 -37.52 -2.24
CA TYR A 250 4.03 -38.03 -3.60
C TYR A 250 4.32 -39.53 -3.59
N SER A 251 3.45 -40.30 -4.22
CA SER A 251 3.59 -41.76 -4.38
C SER A 251 3.85 -42.11 -5.85
N ARG A 252 4.90 -42.91 -6.09
CA ARG A 252 5.16 -43.50 -7.40
C ARG A 252 4.60 -44.93 -7.45
N ASN A 253 3.76 -45.23 -8.44
CA ASN A 253 3.16 -46.57 -8.61
C ASN A 253 4.06 -47.55 -9.40
N THR A 254 5.29 -47.15 -9.73
CA THR A 254 6.28 -47.95 -10.44
C THR A 254 7.54 -48.15 -9.59
N PHE A 255 8.17 -49.31 -9.76
CA PHE A 255 9.51 -49.58 -9.20
C PHE A 255 10.60 -49.03 -10.12
N VAL A 256 11.84 -49.02 -9.62
CA VAL A 256 13.04 -48.74 -10.41
C VAL A 256 13.94 -49.97 -10.40
N THR A 257 14.19 -50.53 -11.58
CA THR A 257 15.20 -51.57 -11.79
C THR A 257 16.60 -50.97 -11.87
N TYR A 258 17.57 -51.61 -11.21
CA TYR A 258 18.98 -51.30 -11.35
C TYR A 258 19.85 -52.57 -11.35
N ASN A 259 20.74 -52.65 -12.34
CA ASN A 259 21.75 -53.70 -12.48
C ASN A 259 23.13 -53.02 -12.34
N PRO A 260 23.89 -53.26 -11.25
CA PRO A 260 25.22 -52.68 -11.11
C PRO A 260 26.19 -53.29 -12.13
N PRO A 261 27.14 -52.51 -12.68
CA PRO A 261 28.10 -53.02 -13.64
C PRO A 261 29.05 -54.05 -13.00
N HIS A 262 29.54 -54.97 -13.82
CA HIS A 262 30.64 -55.87 -13.44
C HIS A 262 31.92 -55.06 -13.16
N THR A 263 32.63 -55.45 -12.10
CA THR A 263 33.87 -54.79 -11.66
C THR A 263 35.04 -55.74 -11.45
N ARG A 264 34.77 -57.04 -11.26
CA ARG A 264 35.79 -58.08 -10.99
C ARG A 264 35.22 -59.48 -11.23
N GLY A 265 36.09 -60.42 -11.62
CA GLY A 265 35.79 -61.86 -11.76
C GLY A 265 35.48 -62.25 -13.20
N ASP A 266 34.93 -63.45 -13.40
CA ASP A 266 34.58 -63.99 -14.71
C ASP A 266 33.13 -63.70 -15.16
N ARG A 267 32.31 -63.13 -14.25
CA ARG A 267 30.91 -62.68 -14.38
C ARG A 267 29.84 -63.70 -13.96
N GLU A 268 30.21 -64.91 -13.58
CA GLU A 268 29.31 -65.99 -13.15
C GLU A 268 29.35 -66.12 -11.60
N PHE A 269 28.26 -66.60 -10.99
CA PHE A 269 28.19 -66.85 -9.53
C PHE A 269 28.09 -68.35 -9.18
N ALA A 270 27.68 -69.21 -10.11
CA ALA A 270 27.75 -70.67 -10.04
C ALA A 270 27.20 -71.32 -8.74
N GLY A 271 26.19 -70.71 -8.11
CA GLY A 271 25.64 -71.15 -6.83
C GLY A 271 26.57 -70.91 -5.63
N HIS A 272 27.41 -69.87 -5.68
CA HIS A 272 28.39 -69.51 -4.63
C HIS A 272 28.12 -68.15 -3.97
N GLY A 273 26.89 -67.64 -4.09
CA GLY A 273 26.46 -66.31 -3.66
C GLY A 273 25.61 -65.69 -4.77
N PRO A 274 25.49 -64.35 -4.84
CA PRO A 274 26.29 -63.33 -4.14
C PRO A 274 25.88 -63.02 -2.69
N GLU A 275 26.83 -62.54 -1.89
CA GLU A 275 26.54 -61.63 -0.77
C GLU A 275 26.21 -60.24 -1.33
N VAL A 276 25.05 -59.69 -0.92
CA VAL A 276 24.45 -58.50 -1.53
C VAL A 276 24.22 -57.42 -0.49
N TRP A 277 24.69 -56.20 -0.80
CA TRP A 277 24.37 -54.97 -0.08
C TRP A 277 23.68 -54.00 -1.02
N ALA A 278 22.66 -53.30 -0.52
CA ALA A 278 22.06 -52.18 -1.24
C ALA A 278 21.75 -51.02 -0.31
N THR A 279 21.82 -49.81 -0.87
CA THR A 279 21.31 -48.60 -0.24
C THR A 279 20.50 -47.78 -1.24
N ALA A 280 19.48 -47.10 -0.73
CA ALA A 280 18.69 -46.12 -1.46
C ALA A 280 18.59 -44.87 -0.60
N ARG A 281 18.97 -43.72 -1.16
CA ARG A 281 19.05 -42.45 -0.43
C ARG A 281 18.37 -41.32 -1.19
N TRP A 282 17.50 -40.58 -0.50
CA TRP A 282 16.94 -39.32 -1.01
C TRP A 282 18.02 -38.22 -1.05
N ILE A 283 18.02 -37.46 -2.14
CA ILE A 283 18.87 -36.27 -2.34
C ILE A 283 17.93 -35.10 -2.65
N ASN A 284 17.93 -34.08 -1.78
CA ASN A 284 17.17 -32.85 -1.99
C ASN A 284 18.05 -31.81 -2.70
N GLU A 285 17.69 -31.45 -3.93
CA GLU A 285 18.36 -30.42 -4.75
C GLU A 285 17.57 -29.10 -4.76
N GLY A 286 16.67 -28.90 -3.78
CA GLY A 286 15.87 -27.70 -3.60
C GLY A 286 14.66 -27.61 -4.53
N THR A 287 14.77 -27.99 -5.80
CA THR A 287 13.62 -28.08 -6.74
C THR A 287 13.28 -29.51 -7.15
N HIS A 288 14.22 -30.43 -6.94
CA HIS A 288 14.09 -31.85 -7.26
C HIS A 288 14.42 -32.71 -6.06
N VAL A 289 13.76 -33.86 -5.94
CA VAL A 289 14.26 -34.99 -5.14
C VAL A 289 14.73 -36.06 -6.11
N ASN A 290 16.00 -36.40 -6.01
CA ASN A 290 16.59 -37.55 -6.69
C ASN A 290 16.75 -38.70 -5.69
N VAL A 291 16.77 -39.94 -6.17
CA VAL A 291 17.22 -41.09 -5.39
C VAL A 291 18.56 -41.58 -5.93
N ARG A 292 19.55 -41.74 -5.04
CA ARG A 292 20.79 -42.46 -5.31
C ARG A 292 20.59 -43.89 -4.84
N LEU A 293 20.60 -44.82 -5.79
CA LEU A 293 20.66 -46.25 -5.57
C LEU A 293 22.12 -46.68 -5.65
N TRP A 294 22.59 -47.47 -4.69
CA TRP A 294 23.87 -48.17 -4.77
C TRP A 294 23.64 -49.64 -4.45
N MET A 295 24.33 -50.52 -5.16
CA MET A 295 24.28 -51.95 -4.95
C MET A 295 25.67 -52.55 -5.16
N LYS A 296 25.99 -53.54 -4.33
CA LYS A 296 27.16 -54.42 -4.46
C LYS A 296 26.68 -55.85 -4.31
N ALA A 297 26.97 -56.69 -5.28
CA ALA A 297 26.80 -58.14 -5.23
C ALA A 297 28.19 -58.76 -5.41
N LYS A 298 28.60 -59.64 -4.49
CA LYS A 298 29.93 -60.24 -4.47
C LYS A 298 29.84 -61.73 -4.15
N GLU A 299 30.47 -62.57 -4.96
CA GLU A 299 30.57 -64.01 -4.72
C GLU A 299 31.19 -64.29 -3.34
N THR A 300 30.78 -65.37 -2.68
CA THR A 300 31.28 -65.73 -1.33
C THR A 300 32.49 -66.67 -1.36
N ARG A 301 32.84 -67.20 -2.54
CA ARG A 301 33.92 -68.18 -2.76
C ARG A 301 34.73 -67.78 -4.01
N SER A 302 35.67 -68.65 -4.41
CA SER A 302 36.47 -68.56 -5.64
C SER A 302 37.02 -67.17 -6.02
N ASP A 303 36.94 -66.78 -7.29
CA ASP A 303 37.58 -65.64 -7.95
C ASP A 303 37.02 -64.26 -7.53
N TRP A 304 35.92 -64.28 -6.78
CA TRP A 304 35.24 -63.13 -6.20
C TRP A 304 34.57 -62.26 -7.27
N THR A 305 33.77 -62.89 -8.14
CA THR A 305 32.92 -62.16 -9.09
C THR A 305 32.13 -61.08 -8.35
N THR A 306 32.17 -59.85 -8.86
CA THR A 306 31.62 -58.65 -8.21
C THR A 306 30.92 -57.74 -9.21
N ALA A 307 29.64 -57.47 -8.97
CA ALA A 307 28.89 -56.39 -9.61
C ALA A 307 28.72 -55.24 -8.60
N GLU A 308 29.17 -54.03 -8.91
CA GLU A 308 29.07 -52.89 -7.99
C GLU A 308 28.92 -51.58 -8.74
N GLY A 309 28.03 -50.70 -8.24
CA GLY A 309 27.94 -49.34 -8.72
C GLY A 309 26.76 -48.58 -8.14
N GLU A 310 26.52 -47.39 -8.70
CA GLU A 310 25.39 -46.55 -8.36
C GLU A 310 24.62 -46.02 -9.56
N ARG A 311 23.37 -45.63 -9.30
CA ARG A 311 22.48 -44.95 -10.24
C ARG A 311 21.70 -43.85 -9.52
N ILE A 312 21.74 -42.64 -10.07
CA ILE A 312 20.88 -41.54 -9.62
C ILE A 312 19.67 -41.46 -10.56
N VAL A 313 18.47 -41.40 -9.99
CA VAL A 313 17.20 -41.31 -10.74
C VAL A 313 16.38 -40.16 -10.16
N SER A 314 15.81 -39.31 -11.02
CA SER A 314 14.90 -38.26 -10.54
C SER A 314 13.58 -38.87 -10.06
N TYR A 315 13.20 -38.51 -8.85
CA TYR A 315 12.03 -39.07 -8.19
C TYR A 315 10.83 -38.12 -8.24
N TYR A 316 11.05 -36.84 -7.91
CA TYR A 316 10.02 -35.81 -7.78
C TYR A 316 10.56 -34.42 -8.17
N THR A 317 9.69 -33.58 -8.73
CA THR A 317 9.96 -32.16 -9.04
C THR A 317 8.91 -31.29 -8.35
N ALA A 318 9.34 -30.24 -7.67
CA ALA A 318 8.44 -29.29 -7.01
C ALA A 318 7.59 -28.51 -8.04
N PRO A 319 6.31 -28.22 -7.75
CA PRO A 319 5.49 -27.34 -8.57
C PRO A 319 6.10 -25.94 -8.73
N SER A 320 5.84 -25.30 -9.88
CA SER A 320 6.30 -23.93 -10.14
C SER A 320 5.88 -22.96 -9.03
N GLY A 321 6.80 -22.09 -8.60
CA GLY A 321 6.63 -21.18 -7.46
C GLY A 321 6.98 -21.78 -6.09
N TRP A 322 7.36 -23.05 -6.02
CA TRP A 322 7.72 -23.74 -4.77
C TRP A 322 9.14 -24.33 -4.83
N ARG A 323 9.80 -24.42 -3.67
CA ARG A 323 11.00 -25.24 -3.44
C ARG A 323 10.76 -26.23 -2.31
N ILE A 324 11.49 -27.34 -2.33
CA ILE A 324 11.57 -28.31 -1.24
C ILE A 324 12.43 -27.70 -0.14
N ASP A 325 11.81 -27.48 1.02
CA ASP A 325 12.48 -27.01 2.25
C ASP A 325 13.13 -28.20 2.95
N SER A 326 12.41 -29.32 3.08
CA SER A 326 12.92 -30.58 3.62
C SER A 326 12.13 -31.79 3.11
N ILE A 327 12.76 -32.96 3.22
CA ILE A 327 12.09 -34.26 3.11
C ILE A 327 11.76 -34.73 4.52
N GLN A 328 10.60 -35.36 4.70
CA GLN A 328 10.12 -35.87 5.99
C GLN A 328 10.39 -37.38 6.09
N GLY A 329 10.82 -37.85 7.26
CA GLY A 329 11.21 -39.25 7.49
C GLY A 329 12.71 -39.50 7.34
N ASN A 330 13.08 -40.78 7.24
CA ASN A 330 14.48 -41.19 7.07
C ASN A 330 14.93 -40.94 5.63
N MET A 331 16.14 -40.40 5.48
CA MET A 331 16.73 -40.09 4.17
C MET A 331 17.30 -41.31 3.45
N GLU A 332 17.40 -42.46 4.11
CA GLU A 332 18.11 -43.66 3.63
C GLU A 332 17.39 -44.95 4.07
N SER A 333 17.41 -45.95 3.19
CA SER A 333 17.02 -47.35 3.43
C SER A 333 18.17 -48.23 2.97
N SER A 334 18.43 -49.32 3.68
CA SER A 334 19.48 -50.28 3.35
C SER A 334 19.00 -51.71 3.53
N ALA A 335 19.61 -52.63 2.78
CA ALA A 335 19.43 -54.07 2.91
C ALA A 335 20.78 -54.79 2.75
N HIS A 336 20.95 -55.91 3.44
CA HIS A 336 22.10 -56.80 3.34
C HIS A 336 21.61 -58.23 3.53
N TYR A 337 21.93 -59.12 2.60
CA TYR A 337 21.66 -60.56 2.69
C TYR A 337 22.73 -61.36 1.94
N ILE A 338 22.69 -62.69 2.09
CA ILE A 338 23.49 -63.63 1.31
C ILE A 338 22.52 -64.46 0.48
N ASP A 339 22.68 -64.42 -0.83
CA ASP A 339 21.93 -65.25 -1.76
C ASP A 339 22.41 -66.70 -1.68
N THR A 340 21.46 -67.63 -1.77
CA THR A 340 21.70 -69.07 -1.60
C THR A 340 20.90 -69.95 -2.56
N ASP A 341 20.08 -69.36 -3.44
CA ASP A 341 19.37 -70.08 -4.50
C ASP A 341 19.26 -69.22 -5.78
N HIS A 342 18.27 -69.49 -6.65
CA HIS A 342 18.06 -68.75 -7.91
C HIS A 342 16.70 -68.02 -7.93
N ASN A 343 16.07 -67.83 -6.78
CA ASN A 343 14.80 -67.13 -6.64
C ASN A 343 15.03 -65.61 -6.48
N GLU A 344 13.94 -64.85 -6.47
CA GLU A 344 14.00 -63.41 -6.19
C GLU A 344 13.75 -63.14 -4.70
N ASP A 345 14.70 -62.52 -4.01
CA ASP A 345 14.62 -62.24 -2.58
C ASP A 345 13.99 -60.87 -2.25
N PRO A 346 12.78 -60.82 -1.63
CA PRO A 346 12.21 -59.59 -1.12
C PRO A 346 12.79 -59.23 0.27
N GLN A 347 13.42 -58.07 0.38
CA GLN A 347 13.98 -57.52 1.61
C GLN A 347 13.30 -56.19 1.96
N GLY A 348 12.77 -56.07 3.19
CA GLY A 348 12.04 -54.89 3.63
C GLY A 348 12.95 -53.67 3.88
N GLY A 349 12.64 -52.53 3.26
CA GLY A 349 13.41 -51.29 3.41
C GLY A 349 12.98 -50.38 4.59
N GLY A 350 11.97 -50.81 5.36
CA GLY A 350 11.39 -50.12 6.51
C GLY A 350 10.32 -49.07 6.14
N PRO A 351 9.37 -48.75 7.05
CA PRO A 351 8.22 -47.88 6.72
C PRO A 351 8.57 -46.39 6.60
N ASN A 352 9.70 -45.97 7.16
CA ASN A 352 10.06 -44.55 7.30
C ASN A 352 11.18 -44.09 6.35
N GLY A 353 11.80 -45.00 5.59
CA GLY A 353 12.87 -44.69 4.63
C GLY A 353 12.38 -44.60 3.19
N PRO A 354 13.27 -44.35 2.21
CA PRO A 354 12.92 -44.28 0.79
C PRO A 354 12.24 -45.54 0.25
N VAL A 355 12.61 -46.72 0.75
CA VAL A 355 12.24 -48.00 0.14
C VAL A 355 11.29 -48.78 1.05
N ARG A 356 10.18 -49.23 0.46
CA ARG A 356 9.26 -50.19 1.07
C ARG A 356 9.85 -51.60 1.02
N GLU A 357 10.34 -51.97 -0.16
CA GLU A 357 10.83 -53.31 -0.50
C GLU A 357 11.91 -53.21 -1.58
N PHE A 358 13.04 -53.86 -1.33
CA PHE A 358 14.02 -54.23 -2.34
C PHE A 358 13.70 -55.65 -2.78
N LYS A 359 13.65 -55.90 -4.09
CA LYS A 359 13.51 -57.25 -4.64
C LYS A 359 14.75 -57.58 -5.44
N PHE A 360 15.55 -58.51 -4.94
CA PHE A 360 16.86 -58.82 -5.51
C PHE A 360 16.80 -59.93 -6.55
N ARG A 361 17.80 -59.90 -7.43
CA ARG A 361 18.18 -60.96 -8.37
C ARG A 361 19.68 -61.17 -8.20
N GLY A 362 20.07 -62.33 -7.67
CA GLY A 362 21.47 -62.72 -7.48
C GLY A 362 22.01 -63.44 -8.71
N ASP A 363 21.75 -64.75 -8.74
CA ASP A 363 22.36 -65.75 -9.63
C ASP A 363 21.35 -66.37 -10.61
N HIS A 364 21.68 -66.39 -11.90
CA HIS A 364 21.14 -67.30 -12.90
C HIS A 364 22.27 -67.92 -13.73
N GLY A 365 22.10 -69.16 -14.19
CA GLY A 365 23.13 -69.81 -15.00
C GLY A 365 23.53 -68.99 -16.25
N GLY A 366 24.80 -68.55 -16.29
CA GLY A 366 25.38 -67.69 -17.32
C GLY A 366 26.03 -66.41 -16.77
N ASP A 367 26.32 -65.45 -17.66
CA ASP A 367 26.90 -64.15 -17.31
C ASP A 367 25.94 -63.28 -16.47
N ASP A 368 25.96 -63.46 -15.16
CA ASP A 368 25.17 -62.73 -14.18
C ASP A 368 25.60 -61.27 -13.97
N ALA A 369 26.85 -61.09 -13.57
CA ALA A 369 27.35 -59.84 -13.02
C ALA A 369 27.42 -58.76 -14.11
N GLY A 370 26.70 -57.65 -13.90
CA GLY A 370 26.59 -56.60 -14.90
C GLY A 370 25.62 -56.90 -16.06
N SER A 371 24.82 -57.96 -15.96
CA SER A 371 23.79 -58.31 -16.95
C SER A 371 22.42 -58.53 -16.30
N TYR A 372 22.32 -59.50 -15.38
CA TYR A 372 21.08 -59.92 -14.72
C TYR A 372 21.03 -59.51 -13.25
N THR A 373 22.14 -59.69 -12.53
CA THR A 373 22.24 -59.37 -11.11
C THR A 373 21.85 -57.92 -10.87
N GLY A 374 20.99 -57.69 -9.88
CA GLY A 374 20.38 -56.38 -9.70
C GLY A 374 19.27 -56.36 -8.67
N MET A 375 18.56 -55.24 -8.62
CA MET A 375 17.41 -55.04 -7.74
C MET A 375 16.29 -54.27 -8.41
N ASP A 376 15.06 -54.60 -8.05
CA ASP A 376 13.90 -53.74 -8.24
C ASP A 376 13.54 -53.05 -6.92
N VAL A 377 13.37 -51.73 -6.98
CA VAL A 377 13.16 -50.89 -5.80
C VAL A 377 11.74 -50.36 -5.76
N HIS A 378 10.95 -50.82 -4.80
CA HIS A 378 9.60 -50.32 -4.54
C HIS A 378 9.64 -49.26 -3.44
N PHE A 379 9.19 -48.04 -3.76
CA PHE A 379 9.32 -46.89 -2.87
C PHE A 379 8.17 -46.76 -1.86
N ASN A 380 8.48 -46.18 -0.70
CA ASN A 380 7.46 -45.58 0.17
C ASN A 380 6.97 -44.24 -0.43
N PRO A 381 5.80 -43.73 -0.01
CA PRO A 381 5.40 -42.36 -0.32
C PRO A 381 6.45 -41.35 0.15
N LEU A 382 6.93 -40.51 -0.77
CA LEU A 382 7.80 -39.39 -0.43
C LEU A 382 6.96 -38.28 0.17
N VAL A 383 7.27 -37.86 1.39
CA VAL A 383 6.62 -36.70 2.03
C VAL A 383 7.60 -35.53 2.02
N VAL A 384 7.26 -34.44 1.33
CA VAL A 384 8.07 -33.22 1.26
C VAL A 384 7.39 -32.05 1.97
N LYS A 385 8.18 -31.20 2.61
CA LYS A 385 7.77 -29.86 2.99
C LYS A 385 8.18 -28.90 1.88
N LEU A 386 7.21 -28.20 1.31
CA LEU A 386 7.39 -27.20 0.27
C LEU A 386 7.22 -25.79 0.86
N VAL A 387 8.00 -24.84 0.35
CA VAL A 387 7.91 -23.42 0.68
C VAL A 387 7.91 -22.57 -0.59
N GLU A 388 7.07 -21.53 -0.61
CA GLU A 388 6.93 -20.56 -1.69
C GLU A 388 8.24 -19.76 -1.90
N ILE A 389 8.56 -19.41 -3.16
CA ILE A 389 9.87 -18.82 -3.53
C ILE A 389 9.84 -17.35 -3.94
N ALA A 390 8.67 -16.73 -4.06
CA ALA A 390 8.51 -15.41 -4.66
C ALA A 390 7.81 -14.42 -3.72
N ASN A 391 8.29 -13.17 -3.71
CA ASN A 391 7.67 -12.03 -3.01
C ASN A 391 7.39 -12.25 -1.50
N CYS A 392 8.15 -13.13 -0.86
CA CYS A 392 7.93 -13.56 0.52
C CYS A 392 9.26 -13.80 1.27
N ALA A 393 9.20 -13.85 2.61
CA ALA A 393 10.32 -14.18 3.48
C ALA A 393 10.08 -15.56 4.14
N PRO A 394 10.97 -16.55 3.98
CA PRO A 394 10.81 -17.84 4.64
C PRO A 394 10.82 -17.71 6.17
N ALA A 395 9.92 -18.41 6.87
CA ALA A 395 9.83 -18.33 8.32
C ALA A 395 11.11 -18.76 9.03
N SER A 396 11.83 -19.75 8.47
CA SER A 396 13.16 -20.18 8.92
C SER A 396 14.22 -19.06 8.81
N ALA A 397 14.18 -18.27 7.72
CA ALA A 397 15.07 -17.11 7.55
C ALA A 397 14.74 -16.00 8.57
N VAL A 398 13.46 -15.68 8.76
CA VAL A 398 13.01 -14.71 9.77
C VAL A 398 13.43 -15.15 11.18
N LYS A 399 13.27 -16.43 11.53
CA LYS A 399 13.72 -16.99 12.81
C LYS A 399 15.24 -16.94 12.97
N SER A 400 16.01 -17.20 11.90
CA SER A 400 17.47 -17.07 11.91
C SER A 400 17.92 -15.63 12.15
N LEU A 401 17.26 -14.66 11.53
CA LEU A 401 17.54 -13.23 11.74
C LEU A 401 17.17 -12.78 13.16
N GLU A 402 16.06 -13.26 13.72
CA GLU A 402 15.66 -13.02 15.12
C GLU A 402 16.72 -13.55 16.09
N LEU A 403 17.12 -14.81 15.95
CA LEU A 403 18.14 -15.44 16.82
C LEU A 403 19.51 -14.75 16.74
N LYS A 404 19.83 -14.09 15.61
CA LYS A 404 21.05 -13.32 15.41
C LYS A 404 20.93 -11.83 15.80
N GLY A 405 19.75 -11.37 16.23
CA GLY A 405 19.49 -9.95 16.49
C GLY A 405 19.51 -9.05 15.25
N LEU A 406 19.41 -9.62 14.05
CA LEU A 406 19.55 -8.93 12.76
C LEU A 406 18.21 -8.42 12.18
N ILE A 407 17.14 -8.44 12.97
CA ILE A 407 15.80 -7.98 12.58
C ILE A 407 15.15 -7.22 13.73
N ALA A 408 14.51 -6.08 13.41
CA ALA A 408 13.92 -5.21 14.41
C ALA A 408 12.75 -5.90 15.15
N PRO A 409 12.62 -5.73 16.49
CA PRO A 409 11.53 -6.34 17.27
C PRO A 409 10.11 -6.03 16.77
N GLN A 410 9.89 -4.82 16.24
CA GLN A 410 8.59 -4.45 15.65
C GLN A 410 8.27 -5.24 14.37
N THR A 411 9.29 -5.57 13.58
CA THR A 411 9.13 -6.42 12.39
C THR A 411 8.79 -7.86 12.79
N ILE A 412 9.46 -8.41 13.82
CA ILE A 412 9.11 -9.73 14.38
C ILE A 412 7.66 -9.73 14.86
N LYS A 413 7.26 -8.75 15.68
CA LYS A 413 5.89 -8.64 16.23
C LYS A 413 4.82 -8.60 15.14
N ARG A 414 5.10 -7.96 14.00
CA ARG A 414 4.22 -7.93 12.82
C ARG A 414 4.21 -9.27 12.06
N MET A 415 5.33 -9.99 12.00
CA MET A 415 5.43 -11.28 11.29
C MET A 415 4.91 -12.48 12.10
N GLN A 416 4.94 -12.40 13.44
CA GLN A 416 4.56 -13.47 14.36
C GLN A 416 3.15 -14.07 14.09
N PRO A 417 2.09 -13.30 13.81
CA PRO A 417 0.77 -13.86 13.48
C PRO A 417 0.73 -14.64 12.15
N MET A 418 1.63 -14.35 11.21
CA MET A 418 1.77 -15.11 9.97
C MET A 418 2.55 -16.40 10.20
N MET A 419 3.63 -16.34 10.99
CA MET A 419 4.42 -17.53 11.36
C MET A 419 3.61 -18.55 12.17
N LEU A 420 2.71 -18.09 13.05
CA LEU A 420 1.83 -18.95 13.87
C LEU A 420 0.77 -19.72 13.05
N LYS A 421 0.52 -19.34 11.79
CA LYS A 421 -0.44 -20.00 10.90
C LYS A 421 0.19 -21.10 10.02
N LEU A 422 1.50 -21.27 10.08
CA LEU A 422 2.20 -22.30 9.32
C LEU A 422 1.97 -23.70 9.93
N PRO A 423 2.10 -24.78 9.14
CA PRO A 423 2.10 -26.14 9.67
C PRO A 423 3.14 -26.27 10.78
N ARG A 424 2.75 -26.82 11.94
CA ARG A 424 3.71 -27.09 13.02
C ARG A 424 4.69 -28.17 12.55
N GLN A 425 5.97 -27.94 12.87
CA GLN A 425 7.06 -28.92 12.69
C GLN A 425 6.87 -30.11 13.63
#